data_AF-A0A482SYB1-F1
#
_entry.id   AF-A0A482SYB1-F1
#
_cell.length_a   1.000
_cell.length_b   1.000
_cell.length_c   1.000
_cell.angle_alpha   90.00
_cell.angle_beta   90.00
_cell.angle_gamma   90.00
#
_symmetry.space_group_name_H-M   'P 1'
#
loop_
_entity.id
_entity.type
_entity.pdbx_description
1 polymer ?
#
loop_
_entity_poly.entity_id
_entity_poly.type
_entity_poly.pdbx_seq_one_letter_code
_entity_poly.pdbx_strand_id
1 'polypeptide(L)'
;MKSRVVDIDQLGGYDPVWKYMPAENPHGTTSLPSHVTDKAIHTARTKSPDRLLIHYMQPHDPFLAHATERGELLEYERRPFDELRAGNVSKDTLWNAYMDNLRFVLDEIKRLLSNIDAEQVLITADHGELFGRILHSHAPGILHPDLRRVPWVRTTARDEETSHPDPITQDESAEETDAEQRLKDLGYL
;
A
#
# COMPACT_ATOMS: atom_id res chain seq x y z
N MET A 1 -10.17 -29.34 11.07
CA MET A 1 -9.14 -28.34 10.74
C MET A 1 -9.68 -27.00 11.25
N LYS A 2 -9.13 -26.43 12.33
CA LYS A 2 -9.58 -25.09 12.76
C LYS A 2 -9.21 -24.13 11.63
N SER A 3 -10.19 -23.44 11.04
CA SER A 3 -9.89 -22.33 10.14
C SER A 3 -9.03 -21.35 10.96
N ARG A 4 -7.79 -21.12 10.52
CA ARG A 4 -6.92 -20.08 11.08
C ARG A 4 -7.23 -18.75 10.41
N VAL A 5 -8.52 -18.44 10.29
CA VAL A 5 -9.01 -17.22 9.68
C VAL A 5 -9.51 -16.34 10.81
N VAL A 6 -9.09 -15.08 10.80
CA VAL A 6 -9.58 -14.05 11.72
C VAL A 6 -10.72 -13.34 10.99
N ASP A 7 -11.91 -13.36 11.58
CA ASP A 7 -13.06 -12.60 11.06
C ASP A 7 -12.94 -11.13 11.48
N ILE A 8 -13.46 -10.21 10.66
CA ILE A 8 -13.42 -8.77 10.95
C ILE A 8 -14.06 -8.45 12.32
N ASP A 9 -15.12 -9.16 12.68
CA ASP A 9 -15.82 -9.00 13.97
C ASP A 9 -14.97 -9.41 15.19
N GLN A 10 -13.83 -10.06 14.96
CA GLN A 10 -12.85 -10.39 16.00
C GLN A 10 -11.82 -9.29 16.22
N LEU A 11 -11.81 -8.24 15.38
CA LEU A 11 -10.94 -7.08 15.52
C LEU A 11 -11.58 -6.04 16.44
N GLY A 12 -10.76 -5.33 17.22
CA GLY A 12 -11.24 -4.16 17.99
C GLY A 12 -11.67 -2.98 17.12
N GLY A 13 -11.38 -3.04 15.83
CA GLY A 13 -11.83 -2.12 14.80
C GLY A 13 -11.27 -2.49 13.43
N TYR A 14 -12.00 -2.15 12.38
CA TYR A 14 -11.58 -2.29 10.99
C TYR A 14 -11.90 -0.99 10.25
N ASP A 15 -10.89 -0.45 9.56
CA ASP A 15 -11.00 0.81 8.82
C ASP A 15 -10.53 0.58 7.37
N PRO A 16 -11.46 0.37 6.41
CA PRO A 16 -11.13 0.18 5.01
C PRO A 16 -10.79 1.53 4.35
N VAL A 17 -9.52 1.95 4.45
CA VAL A 17 -9.02 3.28 4.00
C VAL A 17 -9.39 3.61 2.54
N TRP A 18 -9.57 2.62 1.68
CA TRP A 18 -9.99 2.81 0.30
C TRP A 18 -11.38 3.45 0.14
N LYS A 19 -12.28 3.32 1.14
CA LYS A 19 -13.63 3.92 1.15
C LYS A 19 -13.64 5.44 1.32
N TYR A 20 -12.49 6.02 1.69
CA TYR A 20 -12.34 7.46 1.88
C TYR A 20 -11.76 8.14 0.64
N MET A 21 -11.53 7.37 -0.43
CA MET A 21 -10.97 7.90 -1.66
C MET A 21 -12.07 8.38 -2.59
N PRO A 22 -11.87 9.52 -3.28
CA PRO A 22 -12.75 9.95 -4.33
C PRO A 22 -12.88 8.85 -5.40
N ALA A 23 -14.10 8.66 -5.92
CA ALA A 23 -14.34 7.78 -7.06
C ALA A 23 -13.50 8.19 -8.29
N GLU A 24 -13.30 9.49 -8.48
CA GLU A 24 -12.38 10.07 -9.46
C GLU A 24 -11.02 10.33 -8.82
N ASN A 25 -10.14 9.32 -8.82
CA ASN A 25 -8.74 9.50 -8.44
C ASN A 25 -7.87 9.54 -9.71
N PRO A 26 -7.22 10.68 -10.03
CA PRO A 26 -6.38 10.80 -11.23
C PRO A 26 -5.18 9.84 -11.21
N HIS A 27 -4.89 9.24 -10.06
CA HIS A 27 -3.81 8.29 -9.84
C HIS A 27 -4.27 6.82 -9.79
N GLY A 28 -5.55 6.54 -10.06
CA GLY A 28 -6.12 5.18 -10.11
C GLY A 28 -6.81 4.74 -8.81
N THR A 29 -7.16 3.46 -8.71
CA THR A 29 -8.02 2.92 -7.66
C THR A 29 -7.33 2.65 -6.31
N THR A 30 -6.00 2.83 -6.24
CA THR A 30 -5.18 2.55 -5.05
C THR A 30 -5.06 3.75 -4.13
N SER A 31 -5.06 3.50 -2.82
CA SER A 31 -4.78 4.51 -1.80
C SER A 31 -3.36 5.00 -1.81
N LEU A 32 -3.21 6.33 -1.73
CA LEU A 32 -1.94 6.95 -1.39
C LEU A 32 -1.48 6.45 -0.01
N PRO A 33 -0.16 6.25 0.19
CA PRO A 33 0.37 5.85 1.48
C PRO A 33 0.07 6.89 2.57
N SER A 34 -0.04 8.18 2.21
CA SER A 34 -0.42 9.25 3.14
C SER A 34 -1.80 9.04 3.77
N HIS A 35 -2.81 8.60 3.01
CA HIS A 35 -4.14 8.34 3.55
C HIS A 35 -4.13 7.22 4.60
N VAL A 36 -3.35 6.18 4.36
CA VAL A 36 -3.17 5.06 5.31
C VAL A 36 -2.47 5.56 6.57
N THR A 37 -1.38 6.31 6.41
CA THR A 37 -0.64 6.89 7.54
C THR A 37 -1.50 7.85 8.36
N ASP A 38 -2.28 8.72 7.72
CA ASP A 38 -3.15 9.67 8.40
C ASP A 38 -4.22 8.95 9.23
N LYS A 39 -4.82 7.89 8.69
CA LYS A 39 -5.75 7.05 9.44
C LYS A 39 -5.11 6.30 10.58
N ALA A 40 -3.90 5.79 10.38
CA ALA A 40 -3.16 5.11 11.43
C ALA A 40 -2.83 6.07 12.60
N ILE A 41 -2.32 7.27 12.32
CA ILE A 41 -2.03 8.30 13.33
C ILE A 41 -3.31 8.67 14.08
N HIS A 42 -4.39 8.98 13.36
CA HIS A 42 -5.67 9.33 13.96
C HIS A 42 -6.20 8.20 14.86
N THR A 43 -6.16 6.97 14.38
CA THR A 43 -6.63 5.79 15.13
C THR A 43 -5.78 5.54 16.37
N ALA A 44 -4.46 5.62 16.27
CA ALA A 44 -3.55 5.41 17.38
C ALA A 44 -3.83 6.41 18.52
N ARG A 45 -4.03 7.69 18.19
CA ARG A 45 -4.28 8.75 19.18
C ARG A 45 -5.70 8.75 19.76
N THR A 46 -6.71 8.36 18.99
CA THR A 46 -8.12 8.46 19.41
C THR A 46 -8.68 7.19 20.03
N LYS A 47 -8.21 6.02 19.58
CA LYS A 47 -8.69 4.71 20.06
C LYS A 47 -7.70 4.01 20.98
N SER A 48 -6.43 4.41 20.98
CA SER A 48 -5.35 3.83 21.80
C SER A 48 -5.37 2.29 21.83
N PRO A 49 -5.34 1.61 20.68
CA PRO A 49 -5.44 0.14 20.64
C PRO A 49 -4.17 -0.53 21.17
N ASP A 50 -4.32 -1.71 21.80
CA ASP A 50 -3.18 -2.53 22.23
C ASP A 50 -2.29 -3.00 21.07
N ARG A 51 -2.89 -3.17 19.88
CA ARG A 51 -2.22 -3.58 18.64
C ARG A 51 -2.86 -2.88 17.46
N LEU A 52 -2.04 -2.39 16.55
CA LEU A 52 -2.47 -1.76 15.31
C LEU A 52 -1.81 -2.49 14.13
N LEU A 53 -2.63 -2.97 13.19
CA LEU A 53 -2.18 -3.52 11.92
C LEU A 53 -2.44 -2.48 10.83
N ILE A 54 -1.41 -2.14 10.07
CA ILE A 54 -1.45 -1.10 9.04
C ILE A 54 -1.01 -1.75 7.73
N HIS A 55 -1.83 -1.62 6.69
CA HIS A 55 -1.60 -2.26 5.41
C HIS A 55 -1.46 -1.21 4.31
N TYR A 56 -0.26 -1.11 3.76
CA TYR A 56 0.04 -0.27 2.61
C TYR A 56 -0.01 -1.10 1.34
N MET A 57 -0.50 -0.49 0.26
CA MET A 57 -0.53 -1.15 -1.06
C MET A 57 0.82 -1.03 -1.78
N GLN A 58 1.56 0.05 -1.55
CA GLN A 58 2.86 0.26 -2.19
C GLN A 58 3.90 -0.74 -1.66
N PRO A 59 4.84 -1.21 -2.51
CA PRO A 59 5.15 -0.69 -3.85
C PRO A 59 4.39 -1.34 -5.02
N HIS A 60 3.26 -2.02 -4.78
CA HIS A 60 2.41 -2.58 -5.85
C HIS A 60 2.03 -1.50 -6.89
N ASP A 61 1.78 -1.91 -8.13
CA ASP A 61 1.27 -1.03 -9.16
C ASP A 61 -0.18 -0.58 -8.89
N PRO A 62 -0.59 0.62 -9.32
CA PRO A 62 0.20 1.60 -10.08
C PRO A 62 1.34 2.25 -9.28
N PHE A 63 2.41 2.69 -9.97
CA PHE A 63 3.53 3.39 -9.37
C PHE A 63 3.21 4.88 -9.19
N LEU A 64 2.99 5.31 -7.95
CA LEU A 64 2.39 6.61 -7.64
C LEU A 64 3.41 7.72 -7.34
N ALA A 65 4.65 7.36 -7.00
CA ALA A 65 5.68 8.30 -6.53
C ALA A 65 5.82 9.57 -7.39
N HIS A 66 5.92 9.41 -8.71
CA HIS A 66 6.05 10.55 -9.64
C HIS A 66 4.71 11.04 -10.18
N ALA A 67 3.68 10.19 -10.15
CA ALA A 67 2.36 10.50 -10.67
C ALA A 67 1.61 11.54 -9.82
N THR A 68 1.81 11.51 -8.51
CA THR A 68 1.23 12.48 -7.56
C THR A 68 1.78 13.89 -7.79
N GLU A 69 3.10 14.03 -7.94
CA GLU A 69 3.74 15.32 -8.20
C GLU A 69 3.37 15.89 -9.58
N ARG A 70 3.29 15.02 -10.59
CA ARG A 70 2.95 15.39 -11.96
C ARG A 70 1.45 15.66 -12.14
N GLY A 71 0.60 15.09 -11.31
CA GLY A 71 -0.86 15.11 -11.49
C GLY A 71 -1.38 14.17 -12.58
N GLU A 72 -0.55 13.25 -13.09
CA GLU A 72 -0.88 12.35 -14.20
C GLU A 72 -0.16 11.01 -14.04
N LEU A 73 -0.85 9.90 -14.29
CA LEU A 73 -0.28 8.56 -14.26
C LEU A 73 0.09 8.09 -15.68
N LEU A 74 1.38 7.85 -15.92
CA LEU A 74 1.89 7.36 -17.21
C LEU A 74 1.58 5.86 -17.39
N GLU A 75 1.54 5.39 -18.64
CA GLU A 75 1.13 4.00 -18.91
C GLU A 75 2.06 2.97 -18.28
N TYR A 76 3.38 3.22 -18.28
CA TYR A 76 4.35 2.32 -17.64
C TYR A 76 4.31 2.38 -16.11
N GLU A 77 3.68 3.38 -15.52
CA GLU A 77 3.43 3.42 -14.07
C GLU A 77 2.09 2.74 -13.76
N ARG A 78 1.11 2.85 -14.66
CA ARG A 78 -0.20 2.21 -14.55
C ARG A 78 -0.14 0.70 -14.72
N ARG A 79 0.60 0.22 -15.73
CA ARG A 79 0.70 -1.20 -16.11
C ARG A 79 2.17 -1.58 -16.36
N PRO A 80 3.01 -1.50 -15.32
CA PRO A 80 4.46 -1.55 -15.48
C PRO A 80 4.96 -2.81 -16.18
N PHE A 81 4.42 -3.96 -15.82
CA PHE A 81 4.87 -5.24 -16.38
C PHE A 81 4.28 -5.53 -17.77
N ASP A 82 3.15 -4.94 -18.14
CA ASP A 82 2.64 -5.00 -19.52
C ASP A 82 3.51 -4.16 -20.45
N GLU A 83 3.83 -2.94 -20.05
CA GLU A 83 4.67 -2.02 -20.83
C GLU A 83 6.11 -2.55 -20.97
N LEU A 84 6.63 -3.22 -19.93
CA LEU A 84 7.92 -3.90 -20.00
C LEU A 84 7.89 -5.07 -20.99
N ARG A 85 6.82 -5.88 -20.98
CA ARG A 85 6.64 -7.00 -21.93
C ARG A 85 6.47 -6.51 -23.36
N ALA A 86 5.79 -5.38 -23.56
CA ALA A 86 5.63 -4.74 -24.86
C ALA A 86 6.94 -4.10 -25.37
N GLY A 87 7.93 -3.87 -24.50
CA GLY A 87 9.17 -3.19 -24.84
C GLY A 87 9.06 -1.68 -24.92
N ASN A 88 7.96 -1.11 -24.40
CA ASN A 88 7.71 0.34 -24.38
C ASN A 88 8.51 1.07 -23.30
N VAL A 89 8.95 0.34 -22.27
CA VAL A 89 9.80 0.85 -21.18
C VAL A 89 11.00 -0.06 -20.96
N SER A 90 12.14 0.54 -20.64
CA SER A 90 13.33 -0.24 -20.30
C SER A 90 13.20 -0.84 -18.89
N LYS A 91 13.85 -2.00 -18.66
CA LYS A 91 13.89 -2.62 -17.33
C LYS A 91 14.46 -1.65 -16.27
N ASP A 92 15.50 -0.89 -16.61
CA ASP A 92 16.14 0.03 -15.66
C ASP A 92 15.22 1.21 -15.31
N THR A 93 14.51 1.74 -16.29
CA THR A 93 13.48 2.78 -16.07
C THR A 93 12.39 2.26 -15.14
N LEU A 94 11.87 1.06 -15.40
CA LEU A 94 10.82 0.47 -14.57
C LEU A 94 11.31 0.15 -13.16
N TRP A 95 12.52 -0.39 -13.04
CA TRP A 95 13.15 -0.67 -11.75
C TRP A 95 13.28 0.59 -10.91
N ASN A 96 13.71 1.71 -11.50
CA ASN A 96 13.81 2.98 -10.79
C ASN A 96 12.43 3.47 -10.35
N ALA A 97 11.41 3.39 -11.22
CA ALA A 97 10.04 3.77 -10.85
C ALA A 97 9.49 2.91 -9.70
N TYR A 98 9.75 1.60 -9.69
CA TYR A 98 9.41 0.71 -8.58
C TYR A 98 10.13 1.10 -7.29
N MET A 99 11.44 1.36 -7.36
CA MET A 99 12.24 1.75 -6.21
C MET A 99 11.80 3.11 -5.64
N ASP A 100 11.39 4.04 -6.49
CA ASP A 100 10.84 5.33 -6.06
C ASP A 100 9.46 5.15 -5.42
N ASN A 101 8.61 4.27 -5.96
CA ASN A 101 7.33 3.89 -5.33
C ASN A 101 7.52 3.24 -3.95
N LEU A 102 8.57 2.43 -3.78
CA LEU A 102 8.96 1.89 -2.49
C LEU A 102 9.45 2.98 -1.53
N ARG A 103 10.30 3.91 -1.98
CA ARG A 103 10.74 5.04 -1.15
C ARG A 103 9.58 5.92 -0.71
N PHE A 104 8.62 6.15 -1.61
CA PHE A 104 7.43 6.94 -1.34
C PHE A 104 6.62 6.42 -0.15
N VAL A 105 6.41 5.10 -0.06
CA VAL A 105 5.75 4.51 1.14
C VAL A 105 6.66 4.46 2.35
N LEU A 106 7.97 4.26 2.18
CA LEU A 106 8.91 4.27 3.30
C LEU A 106 9.02 5.66 3.97
N ASP A 107 8.87 6.74 3.21
CA ASP A 107 8.82 8.10 3.77
C ASP A 107 7.56 8.31 4.62
N GLU A 108 6.42 7.76 4.19
CA GLU A 108 5.18 7.76 4.97
C GLU A 108 5.26 6.87 6.22
N ILE A 109 5.91 5.70 6.14
CA ILE A 109 6.19 4.87 7.31
C ILE A 109 7.12 5.61 8.28
N LYS A 110 8.13 6.34 7.79
CA LYS A 110 8.98 7.16 8.63
C LYS A 110 8.17 8.24 9.36
N ARG A 111 7.25 8.92 8.65
CA ARG A 111 6.32 9.88 9.27
C ARG A 111 5.44 9.23 10.34
N LEU A 112 4.90 8.04 10.05
CA LEU A 112 4.12 7.26 11.01
C LEU A 112 4.89 6.97 12.29
N LEU A 113 6.13 6.47 12.18
CA LEU A 113 6.97 6.09 13.32
C LEU A 113 7.29 7.27 14.25
N SER A 114 7.25 8.50 13.73
CA SER A 114 7.41 9.75 14.50
C SER A 114 6.08 10.33 15.01
N ASN A 115 4.95 9.64 14.83
CA ASN A 115 3.62 10.17 15.18
C ASN A 115 2.69 9.13 15.84
N ILE A 116 3.23 8.00 16.31
CA ILE A 116 2.53 7.02 17.15
C ILE A 116 3.49 6.53 18.24
N ASP A 117 2.95 6.14 19.40
CA ASP A 117 3.73 5.46 20.43
C ASP A 117 3.63 3.94 20.27
N ALA A 118 4.77 3.29 20.09
CA ALA A 118 4.86 1.83 20.10
C ALA A 118 6.25 1.35 20.52
N GLU A 119 6.33 0.58 21.59
CA GLU A 119 7.58 -0.07 22.03
C GLU A 119 8.08 -1.13 21.04
N GLN A 120 7.19 -1.68 20.22
CA GLN A 120 7.52 -2.69 19.23
C GLN A 120 6.76 -2.43 17.93
N VAL A 121 7.52 -2.18 16.87
CA VAL A 121 7.01 -2.10 15.51
C VAL A 121 7.70 -3.15 14.65
N LEU A 122 6.90 -3.87 13.87
CA LEU A 122 7.37 -4.80 12.85
C LEU A 122 6.94 -4.29 11.47
N ILE A 123 7.90 -4.11 10.57
CA ILE A 123 7.66 -3.79 9.17
C ILE A 123 8.06 -5.00 8.34
N THR A 124 7.13 -5.49 7.54
CA THR A 124 7.30 -6.65 6.65
C THR A 124 6.49 -6.45 5.38
N ALA A 125 6.78 -7.26 4.37
CA ALA A 125 5.92 -7.42 3.20
C ALA A 125 5.25 -8.80 3.21
N ASP A 126 4.20 -8.95 2.44
CA ASP A 126 3.52 -10.20 2.13
C ASP A 126 4.26 -11.01 1.05
N HIS A 127 4.84 -10.32 0.05
CA HIS A 127 5.70 -10.92 -0.97
C HIS A 127 6.78 -9.94 -1.50
N GLY A 128 7.67 -10.46 -2.36
CA GLY A 128 8.60 -9.66 -3.17
C GLY A 128 8.12 -9.48 -4.61
N GLU A 129 8.95 -8.93 -5.48
CA GLU A 129 8.57 -8.60 -6.87
C GLU A 129 9.63 -9.08 -7.88
N LEU A 130 9.22 -9.73 -8.98
CA LEU A 130 10.16 -10.22 -9.99
C LEU A 130 10.36 -9.24 -11.13
N PHE A 131 11.63 -8.92 -11.38
CA PHE A 131 12.12 -8.24 -12.57
C PHE A 131 12.99 -9.19 -13.40
N GLY A 132 12.49 -10.41 -13.65
CA GLY A 132 13.24 -11.46 -14.37
C GLY A 132 13.34 -11.23 -15.87
N ARG A 133 13.90 -12.21 -16.59
CA ARG A 133 13.94 -12.23 -18.07
C ARG A 133 12.78 -13.01 -18.69
N ILE A 134 12.10 -13.85 -17.89
CA ILE A 134 11.05 -14.77 -18.32
C ILE A 134 9.83 -14.59 -17.42
N LEU A 135 10.06 -14.51 -16.10
CA LEU A 135 9.02 -14.21 -15.11
C LEU A 135 9.14 -12.76 -14.67
N HIS A 136 8.02 -12.07 -14.70
CA HIS A 136 7.83 -10.69 -14.24
C HIS A 136 6.65 -10.68 -13.28
N SER A 137 6.59 -9.68 -12.42
CA SER A 137 5.54 -9.55 -11.42
C SER A 137 5.54 -10.74 -10.42
N HIS A 138 4.41 -10.98 -9.74
CA HIS A 138 4.25 -11.95 -8.66
C HIS A 138 3.03 -12.87 -8.89
N ALA A 139 3.00 -13.55 -10.03
CA ALA A 139 1.88 -14.43 -10.39
C ALA A 139 1.61 -15.51 -9.30
N PRO A 140 0.32 -15.84 -9.03
CA PRO A 140 -0.05 -16.85 -8.05
C PRO A 140 0.59 -18.23 -8.34
N GLY A 141 0.99 -18.93 -7.28
CA GLY A 141 1.54 -20.28 -7.39
C GLY A 141 3.01 -20.38 -7.80
N ILE A 142 3.70 -19.25 -7.99
CA ILE A 142 5.13 -19.23 -8.33
C ILE A 142 6.00 -19.31 -7.06
N LEU A 143 6.77 -20.40 -6.93
CA LEU A 143 7.66 -20.64 -5.79
C LEU A 143 9.07 -20.05 -5.98
N HIS A 144 9.17 -18.78 -6.38
CA HIS A 144 10.46 -18.12 -6.54
C HIS A 144 11.03 -17.63 -5.19
N PRO A 145 12.33 -17.76 -4.91
CA PRO A 145 12.92 -17.23 -3.68
C PRO A 145 12.71 -15.73 -3.50
N ASP A 146 12.85 -14.96 -4.57
CA ASP A 146 12.74 -13.48 -4.50
C ASP A 146 11.30 -13.01 -4.27
N LEU A 147 10.29 -13.85 -4.50
CA LEU A 147 8.90 -13.58 -4.12
C LEU A 147 8.61 -13.88 -2.64
N ARG A 148 9.42 -14.75 -2.01
CA ARG A 148 9.18 -15.26 -0.64
C ARG A 148 10.10 -14.65 0.41
N ARG A 149 11.21 -14.05 -0.02
CA ARG A 149 12.18 -13.39 0.86
C ARG A 149 11.76 -11.94 1.05
N VAL A 150 11.01 -11.71 2.11
CA VAL A 150 10.52 -10.38 2.50
C VAL A 150 11.35 -9.80 3.65
N PRO A 151 11.41 -8.47 3.78
CA PRO A 151 12.05 -7.83 4.93
C PRO A 151 11.33 -8.20 6.24
N TRP A 152 12.08 -8.27 7.33
CA TRP A 152 11.55 -8.41 8.68
C TRP A 152 12.26 -7.40 9.59
N VAL A 153 11.77 -6.16 9.60
CA VAL A 153 12.43 -5.05 10.28
C VAL A 153 11.73 -4.78 11.61
N ARG A 154 12.49 -4.92 12.71
CA ARG A 154 12.02 -4.58 14.05
C ARG A 154 12.53 -3.19 14.42
N THR A 155 11.64 -2.33 14.91
CA THR A 155 11.96 -0.97 15.36
C THR A 155 10.99 -0.54 16.46
N THR A 156 11.06 0.72 16.87
CA THR A 156 10.13 1.39 17.79
C THR A 156 9.52 2.61 17.12
N ALA A 157 8.45 3.15 17.70
CA ALA A 157 7.84 4.41 17.31
C ALA A 157 7.65 5.29 18.56
N ARG A 158 7.73 6.61 18.35
CA ARG A 158 7.46 7.60 19.39
C ARG A 158 6.63 8.71 18.77
N ASP A 159 5.56 9.12 19.45
CA ASP A 159 4.79 10.25 19.02
C ASP A 159 5.55 11.55 19.32
N GLU A 160 6.07 12.18 18.27
CA GLU A 160 6.73 13.49 18.31
C GLU A 160 5.76 14.63 17.97
N GLU A 161 4.49 14.31 17.69
CA GLU A 161 3.44 15.27 17.33
C GLU A 161 3.83 16.20 16.17
N THR A 162 4.55 15.67 15.18
CA THR A 162 4.99 16.44 14.00
C THR A 162 3.96 16.49 12.88
N SER A 163 2.88 15.71 12.98
CA SER A 163 1.79 15.62 12.01
C SER A 163 0.43 15.55 12.70
N HIS A 164 -0.52 16.38 12.27
CA HIS A 164 -1.89 16.44 12.79
C HIS A 164 -2.89 16.31 11.64
N PRO A 165 -3.08 15.10 11.08
CA PRO A 165 -4.01 14.92 9.99
C PRO A 165 -5.45 15.16 10.47
N ASP A 166 -6.21 15.87 9.64
CA ASP A 166 -7.63 16.05 9.88
C ASP A 166 -8.38 14.71 9.77
N PRO A 167 -9.55 14.57 10.42
CA PRO A 167 -10.36 13.37 10.27
C PRO A 167 -10.80 13.22 8.81
N ILE A 168 -10.21 12.28 8.07
CA ILE A 168 -10.71 11.97 6.71
C ILE A 168 -12.15 11.43 6.85
N THR A 169 -13.15 12.17 6.38
CA THR A 169 -14.54 11.73 6.40
C THR A 169 -14.82 10.81 5.23
N GLN A 170 -15.68 9.81 5.44
CA GLN A 170 -16.06 8.87 4.39
C GLN A 170 -16.78 9.63 3.28
N ASP A 171 -16.44 9.34 2.02
CA ASP A 171 -17.26 9.77 0.91
C ASP A 171 -18.50 8.86 0.87
N GLU A 172 -19.69 9.43 1.14
CA GLU A 172 -20.95 8.68 1.18
C GLU A 172 -21.31 8.06 -0.19
N SER A 173 -20.58 8.41 -1.26
CA SER A 173 -20.77 7.88 -2.62
C SER A 173 -19.99 6.60 -2.95
N ALA A 174 -19.11 6.11 -2.06
CA ALA A 174 -18.33 4.89 -2.29
C ALA A 174 -19.19 3.61 -2.05
N GLU A 175 -19.93 3.16 -3.07
CA GLU A 175 -20.78 1.96 -3.05
C GLU A 175 -19.97 0.64 -3.09
N GLU A 176 -20.61 -0.48 -2.69
CA GLU A 176 -20.05 -1.85 -2.72
C GLU A 176 -19.57 -2.30 -4.11
N THR A 177 -20.17 -1.76 -5.17
CA THR A 177 -19.79 -1.93 -6.58
C THR A 177 -18.37 -1.47 -6.89
N ASP A 178 -17.82 -0.53 -6.10
CA ASP A 178 -16.45 -0.03 -6.24
C ASP A 178 -15.42 -1.08 -5.80
N ALA A 179 -15.72 -1.90 -4.79
CA ALA A 179 -14.77 -2.88 -4.26
C ALA A 179 -14.38 -3.97 -5.28
N GLU A 180 -15.34 -4.54 -6.01
CA GLU A 180 -15.06 -5.53 -7.06
C GLU A 180 -14.24 -4.94 -8.20
N GLN A 181 -14.56 -3.72 -8.63
CA GLN A 181 -13.82 -3.06 -9.71
C GLN A 181 -12.38 -2.78 -9.29
N ARG A 182 -12.15 -2.33 -8.05
CA ARG A 182 -10.80 -2.16 -7.50
C ARG A 182 -10.03 -3.47 -7.44
N LEU A 183 -10.67 -4.57 -7.05
CA LEU A 183 -10.02 -5.89 -7.04
C LEU A 183 -9.63 -6.34 -8.44
N LYS A 184 -10.47 -6.09 -9.47
CA LYS A 184 -10.12 -6.35 -10.88
C LYS A 184 -8.94 -5.50 -11.34
N ASP A 185 -8.94 -4.21 -11.00
CA ASP A 185 -7.85 -3.29 -11.36
C ASP A 185 -6.53 -3.70 -10.71
N LEU A 186 -6.58 -4.27 -9.52
CA LEU A 186 -5.44 -4.86 -8.80
C LEU A 186 -5.10 -6.29 -9.23
N GLY A 187 -5.84 -6.88 -10.18
CA GLY A 187 -5.58 -8.22 -10.69
C GLY A 187 -5.99 -9.39 -9.78
N TYR A 188 -6.84 -9.14 -8.78
CA TYR A 188 -7.38 -10.18 -7.87
C TYR A 188 -8.61 -10.91 -8.42
N LEU A 189 -9.28 -10.36 -9.45
CA LEU A 189 -10.49 -10.90 -10.08
C LEU A 189 -10.36 -10.97 -11.60
#